data_AF-A0A7S2Q4S5-F1
#
_entry.id   AF-A0A7S2Q4S5-F1
#
_cell.length_a   1.000
_cell.length_b   1.000
_cell.length_c   1.000
_cell.angle_alpha   90.00
_cell.angle_beta   90.00
_cell.angle_gamma   90.00
#
_symmetry.space_group_name_H-M   'P 1'
#
loop_
_entity.id
_entity.type
_entity.pdbx_description
1 polymer ?
#
loop_
_entity_poly.entity_id
_entity_poly.type
_entity_poly.pdbx_seq_one_letter_code
_entity_poly.pdbx_strand_id
1 'polypeptide(L)'
;ALARIASAALWRGRGAAWPDVREAVFLFDDKSVLRLMPRFVASCPTPSEYHLVMVLNRALEKDDGATPGLRTERGDPDKAFGGHIERILAEYASAGPTAAVLLHESYSQNLGVYEEAPASADAQGAAADRTIVFFLGAVRDMAPEETRTVHRACRALRVATVEAALGQQAEFTSKIIDVIQGHHMQGKLAPAVWRRARAAVVDAGESAERKVS
;
A
#
# COMPACT_ATOMS: atom_id res chain seq x y z
N ALA A 1 -6.66 6.31 14.99
CA ALA A 1 -6.61 5.47 13.77
C ALA A 1 -5.18 5.26 13.30
N LEU A 2 -4.43 6.34 13.03
CA LEU A 2 -3.02 6.27 12.60
C LEU A 2 -2.20 5.26 13.39
N ALA A 3 -2.26 5.31 14.73
CA ALA A 3 -1.43 4.43 15.55
C ALA A 3 -1.72 2.93 15.38
N ARG A 4 -3.00 2.56 15.24
CA ARG A 4 -3.40 1.18 14.95
C ARG A 4 -2.98 0.72 13.57
N ILE A 5 -3.11 1.60 12.57
CA ILE A 5 -2.71 1.32 11.19
C ILE A 5 -1.19 1.14 11.11
N ALA A 6 -0.42 2.04 11.73
CA ALA A 6 1.04 1.94 11.80
C ALA A 6 1.47 0.66 12.52
N SER A 7 0.85 0.34 13.66
CA SER A 7 1.09 -0.90 14.41
C SER A 7 0.90 -2.12 13.52
N ALA A 8 -0.25 -2.27 12.86
CA ALA A 8 -0.54 -3.40 11.99
C ALA A 8 0.42 -3.49 10.80
N ALA A 9 0.76 -2.35 10.20
CA ALA A 9 1.59 -2.28 9.01
C ALA A 9 3.07 -2.63 9.26
N LEU A 10 3.62 -2.23 10.40
CA LEU A 10 5.06 -2.32 10.65
C LEU A 10 5.44 -3.36 11.71
N TRP A 11 4.62 -3.60 12.73
CA TRP A 11 4.98 -4.50 13.83
C TRP A 11 4.41 -5.90 13.60
N ARG A 12 5.31 -6.89 13.54
CA ARG A 12 4.96 -8.31 13.66
C ARG A 12 4.76 -8.72 15.12
N GLY A 13 5.41 -8.00 16.03
CA GLY A 13 5.40 -8.25 17.47
C GLY A 13 6.25 -7.22 18.19
N ARG A 14 6.49 -7.42 19.49
CA ARG A 14 7.29 -6.49 20.30
C ARG A 14 8.71 -6.38 19.76
N GLY A 15 9.10 -5.17 19.34
CA GLY A 15 10.42 -4.87 18.77
C GLY A 15 10.74 -5.55 17.43
N ALA A 16 9.77 -6.20 16.79
CA ALA A 16 9.98 -6.93 15.54
C ALA A 16 9.17 -6.31 14.40
N ALA A 17 9.87 -5.90 13.35
CA ALA A 17 9.25 -5.42 12.13
C ALA A 17 8.89 -6.58 11.18
N TRP A 18 7.92 -6.36 10.29
CA TRP A 18 7.72 -7.23 9.14
C TRP A 18 8.93 -7.14 8.20
N PRO A 19 9.60 -8.26 7.83
CA PRO A 19 10.81 -8.23 7.02
C PRO A 19 10.55 -7.78 5.57
N ASP A 20 9.34 -8.04 5.06
CA ASP A 20 8.97 -7.79 3.66
C ASP A 20 8.20 -6.47 3.48
N VAL A 21 8.03 -5.69 4.55
CA VAL A 21 7.40 -4.37 4.47
C VAL A 21 8.48 -3.33 4.24
N ARG A 22 8.37 -2.58 3.14
CA ARG A 22 9.30 -1.47 2.84
C ARG A 22 9.04 -0.27 3.75
N GLU A 23 7.78 0.12 3.90
CA GLU A 23 7.32 1.22 4.74
C GLU A 23 5.79 1.25 4.86
N ALA A 24 5.30 2.07 5.80
CA ALA A 24 3.93 2.56 5.86
C ALA A 24 3.94 4.07 5.58
N VAL A 25 3.09 4.52 4.66
CA VAL A 25 2.98 5.93 4.27
C VAL A 25 1.61 6.47 4.66
N PHE A 26 1.60 7.60 5.37
CA PHE A 26 0.40 8.34 5.74
C PHE A 26 0.39 9.66 4.99
N LEU A 27 -0.65 9.88 4.19
CA LEU A 27 -0.93 11.15 3.52
C LEU A 27 -2.02 11.88 4.32
N PHE A 28 -1.79 13.15 4.62
CA PHE A 28 -2.71 13.99 5.39
C PHE A 28 -3.38 15.04 4.51
N ASP A 29 -4.50 15.58 4.99
CA ASP A 29 -5.31 16.59 4.29
C ASP A 29 -4.54 17.88 4.00
N ASP A 30 -3.52 18.21 4.81
CA ASP A 30 -2.63 19.35 4.61
C ASP A 30 -1.56 19.10 3.53
N LYS A 31 -1.69 18.01 2.77
CA LYS A 31 -0.73 17.54 1.76
C LYS A 31 0.64 17.21 2.33
N SER A 32 0.76 16.99 3.64
CA SER A 32 1.98 16.43 4.22
C SER A 32 1.95 14.90 4.16
N VAL A 33 3.14 14.30 4.18
CA VAL A 33 3.32 12.86 4.27
C VAL A 33 4.21 12.49 5.45
N LEU A 34 3.81 11.45 6.18
CA LEU A 34 4.63 10.74 7.16
C LEU A 34 4.97 9.35 6.61
N ARG A 35 6.25 9.05 6.43
CA ARG A 35 6.77 7.74 6.05
C ARG A 35 7.39 7.07 7.26
N LEU A 36 6.95 5.86 7.58
CA LEU A 36 7.50 5.02 8.64
C LEU A 36 8.10 3.75 8.03
N MET A 37 9.41 3.58 8.12
CA MET A 37 10.14 2.39 7.65
C MET A 37 10.35 1.38 8.80
N PRO A 38 10.62 0.09 8.52
CA PRO A 38 10.86 -0.94 9.53
C PRO A 38 11.84 -0.56 10.64
N ARG A 39 12.90 0.20 10.32
CA ARG A 39 13.89 0.68 11.30
C ARG A 39 13.29 1.59 12.38
N PHE A 40 12.09 2.15 12.16
CA PHE A 40 11.34 2.90 13.18
C PHE A 40 10.88 2.04 14.35
N VAL A 41 10.69 0.73 14.15
CA VAL A 41 10.31 -0.21 15.21
C VAL A 41 11.35 -0.23 16.34
N ALA A 42 12.63 0.03 16.06
CA ALA A 42 13.67 0.15 17.07
C ALA A 42 13.48 1.39 17.97
N SER A 43 12.91 2.47 17.42
CA SER A 43 12.60 3.71 18.15
C SER A 43 11.32 3.62 18.98
N CYS A 44 10.42 2.69 18.62
CA CYS A 44 9.17 2.42 19.33
C CYS A 44 8.94 0.90 19.46
N PRO A 45 9.63 0.22 20.40
CA PRO A 45 9.55 -1.24 20.51
C PRO A 45 8.18 -1.78 20.93
N THR A 46 7.38 -0.95 21.60
CA THR A 46 6.04 -1.28 22.07
C THR A 46 5.02 -0.46 21.28
N PRO A 47 4.28 -1.05 20.32
CA PRO A 47 3.37 -0.32 19.44
C PRO A 47 2.02 0.01 20.11
N SER A 48 2.02 0.42 21.38
CA SER A 48 0.79 0.94 21.97
C SER A 48 0.47 2.32 21.38
N GLU A 49 -0.81 2.66 21.27
CA GLU A 49 -1.23 3.95 20.70
C GLU A 49 -0.55 5.12 21.41
N TYR A 50 -0.49 5.08 22.75
CA TYR A 50 0.16 6.08 23.58
C TYR A 50 1.65 6.24 23.26
N HIS A 51 2.42 5.14 23.23
CA HIS A 51 3.86 5.20 22.99
C HIS A 51 4.17 5.67 21.58
N LEU A 52 3.40 5.23 20.59
CA LEU A 52 3.60 5.65 19.21
C LEU A 52 3.37 7.16 19.07
N VAL A 53 2.25 7.68 19.59
CA VAL A 53 1.94 9.12 19.55
C VAL A 53 3.01 9.94 20.27
N MET A 54 3.47 9.49 21.44
CA MET A 54 4.54 10.15 22.18
C MET A 54 5.85 10.21 21.38
N VAL A 55 6.27 9.10 20.76
CA VAL A 55 7.50 9.04 19.94
C VAL A 55 7.36 9.91 18.69
N LEU A 56 6.20 9.87 18.02
CA LEU A 56 5.93 10.71 16.86
C LEU A 56 5.96 12.19 17.20
N ASN A 57 5.27 12.63 18.27
CA ASN A 57 5.28 14.03 18.70
C ASN A 57 6.70 14.50 18.99
N ARG A 58 7.49 13.71 19.72
CA ARG A 58 8.88 14.04 20.01
C ARG A 58 9.75 14.12 18.74
N ALA A 59 9.49 13.25 17.76
CA ALA A 59 10.21 13.27 16.48
C ALA A 59 9.85 14.51 15.65
N LEU A 60 8.58 14.93 15.67
CA LEU A 60 8.08 16.10 14.96
C LEU A 60 8.53 17.42 15.60
N GLU A 61 8.61 17.49 16.94
CA GLU A 61 9.06 18.68 17.67
C GLU A 61 10.54 19.00 17.42
N LYS A 62 11.36 17.96 17.21
CA LYS A 62 12.81 18.12 17.10
C LYS A 62 13.30 18.50 15.71
N ASP A 63 12.48 18.28 14.68
CA ASP A 63 12.77 18.56 13.25
C ASP A 63 14.22 18.22 12.83
N ASP A 64 14.80 17.16 13.41
CA ASP A 64 16.24 16.87 13.30
C ASP A 64 16.54 15.69 12.36
N GLY A 65 15.51 15.04 11.81
CA GLY A 65 15.66 13.82 11.02
C GLY A 65 16.36 12.68 11.79
N ALA A 66 16.52 12.81 13.11
CA ALA A 66 17.35 11.91 13.91
C ALA A 66 16.62 10.63 14.28
N THR A 67 15.28 10.60 14.19
CA THR A 67 14.50 9.40 14.49
C THR A 67 14.65 8.39 13.36
N PRO A 68 15.36 7.26 13.57
CA PRO A 68 15.60 6.30 12.50
C PRO A 68 14.29 5.75 11.97
N GLY A 69 14.10 5.81 10.65
CA GLY A 69 12.92 5.23 10.00
C GLY A 69 11.68 6.10 10.00
N LEU A 70 11.79 7.33 10.46
CA LEU A 70 10.74 8.32 10.29
C LEU A 70 11.21 9.36 9.25
N ARG A 71 10.32 9.71 8.32
CA ARG A 71 10.50 10.87 7.44
C ARG A 71 9.19 11.63 7.33
N THR A 72 9.28 12.94 7.32
CA THR A 72 8.17 13.84 7.02
C THR A 72 8.50 14.67 5.80
N GLU A 73 7.50 14.92 4.97
CA GLU A 73 7.66 15.64 3.72
C GLU A 73 6.45 16.53 3.51
N ARG A 74 6.68 17.77 3.06
CA ARG A 74 5.62 18.66 2.62
C ARG A 74 5.39 18.48 1.12
N GLY A 75 4.12 18.45 0.73
CA GLY A 75 3.72 18.36 -0.66
C GLY A 75 3.84 19.66 -1.42
N ASP A 76 3.88 19.54 -2.74
CA ASP A 76 3.73 20.65 -3.67
C ASP A 76 2.30 21.20 -3.60
N PRO A 77 2.07 22.47 -3.20
CA PRO A 77 0.74 23.01 -3.02
C PRO A 77 -0.07 23.05 -4.33
N ASP A 78 0.61 23.07 -5.48
CA ASP A 78 -0.01 23.16 -6.81
C ASP A 78 -0.37 21.77 -7.38
N LYS A 79 0.01 20.70 -6.69
CA LYS A 79 -0.30 19.32 -7.09
C LYS A 79 -1.41 18.71 -6.23
N ALA A 80 -2.17 17.82 -6.87
CA ALA A 80 -3.10 16.93 -6.17
C ALA A 80 -2.32 16.12 -5.13
N PHE A 81 -2.77 16.15 -3.87
CA PHE A 81 -2.14 15.43 -2.77
C PHE A 81 -0.62 15.65 -2.68
N GLY A 82 -0.15 16.87 -2.97
CA GLY A 82 1.27 17.20 -2.91
C GLY A 82 2.16 16.56 -3.98
N GLY A 83 1.58 15.82 -4.93
CA GLY A 83 2.32 14.95 -5.87
C GLY A 83 2.93 13.72 -5.20
N HIS A 84 2.50 13.38 -3.99
CA HIS A 84 3.06 12.27 -3.22
C HIS A 84 2.74 10.91 -3.84
N ILE A 85 1.51 10.71 -4.31
CA ILE A 85 1.07 9.44 -4.92
C ILE A 85 1.92 9.10 -6.14
N GLU A 86 2.06 10.04 -7.09
CA GLU A 86 2.88 9.86 -8.29
C GLU A 86 4.34 9.56 -7.94
N ARG A 87 4.89 10.29 -6.98
CA ARG A 87 6.30 10.14 -6.57
C ARG A 87 6.58 8.81 -5.90
N ILE A 88 5.72 8.36 -4.99
CA ILE A 88 5.84 7.06 -4.31
C ILE A 88 5.75 5.93 -5.33
N LEU A 89 4.76 5.98 -6.24
CA LEU A 89 4.63 4.98 -7.29
C LEU A 89 5.84 4.97 -8.22
N ALA A 90 6.37 6.13 -8.60
CA ALA A 90 7.56 6.23 -9.45
C ALA A 90 8.80 5.64 -8.76
N GLU A 91 8.98 5.88 -7.45
CA GLU A 91 10.05 5.29 -6.64
C GLU A 91 10.04 3.76 -6.76
N TYR A 92 8.89 3.12 -6.50
CA TYR A 92 8.78 1.66 -6.56
C TYR A 92 8.80 1.09 -7.98
N ALA A 93 8.14 1.75 -8.93
CA ALA A 93 8.13 1.31 -10.32
C ALA A 93 9.53 1.36 -10.96
N SER A 94 10.38 2.30 -10.54
CA SER A 94 11.77 2.37 -11.00
C SER A 94 12.65 1.24 -10.46
N ALA A 95 12.29 0.64 -9.33
CA ALA A 95 13.06 -0.42 -8.68
C ALA A 95 12.70 -1.83 -9.22
N GLY A 96 11.51 -1.99 -9.81
CA GLY A 96 11.09 -3.28 -10.36
C GLY A 96 9.60 -3.34 -10.69
N PRO A 97 9.12 -4.52 -11.12
CA PRO A 97 7.70 -4.70 -11.41
C PRO A 97 6.83 -4.37 -10.20
N THR A 98 5.91 -3.43 -10.38
CA THR A 98 5.07 -2.88 -9.31
C THR A 98 3.58 -3.02 -9.65
N ALA A 99 2.77 -3.39 -8.66
CA ALA A 99 1.33 -3.36 -8.72
C ALA A 99 0.77 -2.42 -7.65
N ALA A 100 -0.16 -1.55 -8.04
CA ALA A 100 -0.94 -0.73 -7.13
C ALA A 100 -2.28 -1.43 -6.85
N VAL A 101 -2.63 -1.60 -5.59
CA VAL A 101 -3.87 -2.28 -5.17
C VAL A 101 -4.77 -1.29 -4.45
N LEU A 102 -5.98 -1.11 -4.96
CA LEU A 102 -7.07 -0.37 -4.33
C LEU A 102 -8.04 -1.40 -3.74
N LEU A 103 -8.23 -1.38 -2.43
CA LEU A 103 -9.17 -2.27 -1.76
C LEU A 103 -10.42 -1.52 -1.33
N HIS A 104 -11.58 -2.05 -1.72
CA HIS A 104 -12.89 -1.54 -1.33
C HIS A 104 -13.93 -2.63 -1.48
N GLU A 105 -14.86 -2.75 -0.54
CA GLU A 105 -15.90 -3.81 -0.54
C GLU A 105 -16.92 -3.65 -1.68
N SER A 106 -17.02 -2.46 -2.27
CA SER A 106 -17.89 -2.23 -3.43
C SER A 106 -17.32 -2.75 -4.75
N TYR A 107 -16.04 -3.12 -4.80
CA TYR A 107 -15.46 -3.68 -6.01
C TYR A 107 -16.04 -5.07 -6.28
N SER A 108 -16.50 -5.30 -7.51
CA SER A 108 -17.16 -6.56 -7.90
C SER A 108 -16.21 -7.75 -7.94
N GLN A 109 -14.90 -7.50 -8.09
CA GLN A 109 -13.89 -8.54 -8.15
C GLN A 109 -13.31 -8.81 -6.76
N ASN A 110 -13.26 -10.07 -6.33
CA ASN A 110 -12.50 -10.45 -5.14
C ASN A 110 -11.00 -10.56 -5.46
N LEU A 111 -10.14 -10.22 -4.50
CA LEU A 111 -8.69 -10.34 -4.67
C LEU A 111 -8.26 -11.81 -4.91
N GLY A 112 -9.03 -12.77 -4.39
CA GLY A 112 -8.80 -14.20 -4.59
C GLY A 112 -7.75 -14.80 -3.65
N VAL A 113 -7.52 -14.17 -2.49
CA VAL A 113 -6.57 -14.67 -1.46
C VAL A 113 -7.09 -15.90 -0.69
N TYR A 114 -8.40 -16.18 -0.79
CA TYR A 114 -9.05 -17.35 -0.22
C TYR A 114 -9.24 -18.50 -1.22
N GLU A 115 -8.98 -18.25 -2.51
CA GLU A 115 -9.12 -19.26 -3.57
C GLU A 115 -7.92 -20.21 -3.51
N GLU A 116 -8.16 -21.49 -3.79
CA GLU A 116 -7.07 -22.44 -3.98
C GLU A 116 -6.28 -22.06 -5.24
N ALA A 117 -4.97 -21.89 -5.09
CA ALA A 117 -4.12 -21.58 -6.22
C ALA A 117 -4.15 -22.76 -7.21
N PRO A 118 -4.43 -22.53 -8.51
CA PRO A 118 -4.34 -23.61 -9.48
C PRO A 118 -2.91 -24.15 -9.49
N ALA A 119 -2.77 -25.48 -9.39
CA ALA A 119 -1.51 -26.20 -9.17
C ALA A 119 -0.40 -25.96 -10.22
N SER A 120 -0.68 -25.21 -11.28
CA SER A 120 0.18 -25.03 -12.45
C SER A 120 0.66 -23.59 -12.70
N ALA A 121 0.26 -22.59 -11.90
CA ALA A 121 0.46 -21.18 -12.27
C ALA A 121 1.78 -20.53 -11.78
N ASP A 122 2.51 -21.12 -10.82
CA ASP A 122 3.55 -20.40 -10.07
C ASP A 122 4.98 -20.96 -10.21
N ALA A 123 5.24 -21.91 -11.11
CA ALA A 123 6.58 -22.48 -11.30
C ALA A 123 7.52 -21.65 -12.21
N GLN A 124 7.08 -20.55 -12.81
CA GLN A 124 7.85 -19.86 -13.85
C GLN A 124 8.06 -18.39 -13.56
N GLY A 125 9.25 -18.13 -13.02
CA GLY A 125 9.85 -16.82 -12.84
C GLY A 125 10.43 -16.74 -11.44
N ALA A 126 11.76 -16.91 -11.34
CA ALA A 126 12.53 -16.61 -10.13
C ALA A 126 11.99 -15.33 -9.48
N ALA A 127 11.93 -15.32 -8.15
CA ALA A 127 11.44 -14.25 -7.29
C ALA A 127 12.12 -12.91 -7.60
N ALA A 128 11.76 -12.30 -8.73
CA ALA A 128 12.11 -10.94 -9.04
C ALA A 128 11.51 -10.07 -7.93
N ASP A 129 12.26 -9.06 -7.50
CA ASP A 129 11.84 -8.05 -6.53
C ASP A 129 10.58 -7.34 -7.05
N ARG A 130 9.43 -7.95 -6.79
CA ARG A 130 8.11 -7.48 -7.17
C ARG A 130 7.55 -6.69 -6.00
N THR A 131 7.07 -5.49 -6.28
CA THR A 131 6.50 -4.61 -5.26
C THR A 131 4.98 -4.55 -5.37
N ILE A 132 4.30 -4.60 -4.23
CA ILE A 132 2.86 -4.38 -4.14
C ILE A 132 2.63 -3.17 -3.25
N VAL A 133 1.92 -2.16 -3.77
CA VAL A 133 1.60 -0.92 -3.06
C VAL A 133 0.10 -0.89 -2.82
N PHE A 134 -0.32 -0.98 -1.55
CA PHE A 134 -1.73 -0.88 -1.17
C PHE A 134 -2.10 0.58 -0.90
N PHE A 135 -3.20 1.05 -1.51
CA PHE A 135 -3.84 2.32 -1.23
C PHE A 135 -5.11 2.05 -0.45
N LEU A 136 -5.18 2.57 0.79
CA LEU A 136 -6.26 2.31 1.72
C LEU A 136 -6.75 3.62 2.33
N GLY A 137 -8.06 3.75 2.47
CA GLY A 137 -8.66 4.77 3.33
C GLY A 137 -8.28 4.51 4.80
N ALA A 138 -8.12 5.58 5.59
CA ALA A 138 -7.71 5.46 7.00
C ALA A 138 -8.91 5.47 7.96
N VAL A 139 -9.50 6.64 8.20
CA VAL A 139 -10.72 6.78 9.04
C VAL A 139 -11.98 6.69 8.18
N ARG A 140 -11.85 7.13 6.93
CA ARG A 140 -12.88 7.15 5.91
C ARG A 140 -12.32 6.42 4.69
N ASP A 141 -13.21 5.97 3.83
CA ASP A 141 -12.83 5.44 2.52
C ASP A 141 -12.11 6.49 1.69
N MET A 142 -11.36 6.02 0.71
CA MET A 142 -10.68 6.93 -0.22
C MET A 142 -11.72 7.77 -0.96
N ALA A 143 -11.51 9.08 -0.98
CA ALA A 143 -12.32 9.99 -1.76
C ALA A 143 -12.17 9.66 -3.26
N PRO A 144 -13.21 9.88 -4.08
CA PRO A 144 -13.13 9.62 -5.52
C PRO A 144 -11.98 10.36 -6.24
N GLU A 145 -11.54 11.50 -5.71
CA GLU A 145 -10.38 12.23 -6.23
C GLU A 145 -9.04 11.53 -5.94
N GLU A 146 -8.90 10.89 -4.78
CA GLU A 146 -7.72 10.09 -4.41
C GLU A 146 -7.60 8.89 -5.35
N THR A 147 -8.69 8.13 -5.50
CA THR A 147 -8.75 6.98 -6.40
C THR A 147 -8.42 7.38 -7.85
N ARG A 148 -9.02 8.48 -8.35
CA ARG A 148 -8.69 9.01 -9.69
C ARG A 148 -7.22 9.38 -9.83
N THR A 149 -6.61 9.94 -8.79
CA THR A 149 -5.18 10.29 -8.79
C THR A 149 -4.30 9.05 -8.86
N VAL A 150 -4.61 8.00 -8.09
CA VAL A 150 -3.91 6.70 -8.17
C VAL A 150 -4.00 6.12 -9.59
N HIS A 151 -5.20 6.05 -10.19
CA HIS A 151 -5.35 5.55 -11.56
C HIS A 151 -4.56 6.35 -12.59
N ARG A 152 -4.59 7.68 -12.49
CA ARG A 152 -3.83 8.57 -13.39
C ARG A 152 -2.32 8.32 -13.25
N ALA A 153 -1.82 8.25 -12.02
CA ALA A 153 -0.43 7.97 -11.73
C ALA A 153 0.00 6.59 -12.27
N CYS A 154 -0.79 5.54 -12.00
CA CYS A 154 -0.52 4.19 -12.49
C CYS A 154 -0.48 4.13 -14.02
N ARG A 155 -1.44 4.77 -14.70
CA ARG A 155 -1.46 4.86 -16.16
C ARG A 155 -0.21 5.55 -16.71
N ALA A 156 0.18 6.69 -16.12
CA ALA A 156 1.35 7.44 -16.55
C ALA A 156 2.65 6.65 -16.36
N LEU A 157 2.74 5.88 -15.27
CA LEU A 157 3.93 5.10 -14.90
C LEU A 157 3.92 3.65 -15.43
N ARG A 158 2.87 3.24 -16.16
CA ARG A 158 2.64 1.86 -16.61
C ARG A 158 2.67 0.84 -15.46
N VAL A 159 2.18 1.25 -14.29
CA VAL A 159 1.97 0.38 -13.12
C VAL A 159 0.61 -0.29 -13.25
N ALA A 160 0.55 -1.60 -13.02
CA ALA A 160 -0.72 -2.31 -13.03
C ALA A 160 -1.58 -1.86 -11.83
N THR A 161 -2.84 -1.51 -12.08
CA THR A 161 -3.81 -1.22 -11.02
C THR A 161 -4.72 -2.41 -10.83
N VAL A 162 -4.83 -2.88 -9.58
CA VAL A 162 -5.74 -3.93 -9.16
C VAL A 162 -6.82 -3.31 -8.26
N GLU A 163 -8.05 -3.33 -8.73
CA GLU A 163 -9.22 -2.94 -7.95
C GLU A 163 -9.93 -4.21 -7.47
N ALA A 164 -9.99 -4.43 -6.16
CA ALA A 164 -10.55 -5.65 -5.63
C ALA A 164 -11.16 -5.48 -4.24
N ALA A 165 -12.17 -6.28 -3.95
CA ALA A 165 -12.64 -6.52 -2.59
C ALA A 165 -11.75 -7.57 -1.91
N LEU A 166 -11.45 -7.36 -0.63
CA LEU A 166 -10.83 -8.38 0.21
C LEU A 166 -11.89 -9.32 0.82
N GLY A 167 -13.10 -8.81 1.03
CA GLY A 167 -14.27 -9.53 1.54
C GLY A 167 -15.53 -8.69 1.36
N GLN A 168 -16.67 -9.21 1.82
CA GLN A 168 -17.99 -8.55 1.64
C GLN A 168 -18.30 -7.47 2.68
N GLN A 169 -17.50 -7.38 3.75
CA GLN A 169 -17.79 -6.49 4.87
C GLN A 169 -16.72 -5.40 4.99
N ALA A 170 -17.18 -4.17 5.23
CA ALA A 170 -16.33 -3.06 5.62
C ALA A 170 -15.65 -3.36 6.96
N GLU A 171 -14.33 -3.19 7.00
CA GLU A 171 -13.49 -3.46 8.16
C GLU A 171 -12.58 -2.28 8.45
N PHE A 172 -12.10 -2.18 9.70
CA PHE A 172 -11.07 -1.18 10.03
C PHE A 172 -9.80 -1.44 9.20
N THR A 173 -9.18 -0.38 8.70
CA THR A 173 -7.93 -0.45 7.91
C THR A 173 -6.83 -1.26 8.57
N SER A 174 -6.70 -1.17 9.91
CA SER A 174 -5.71 -1.98 10.65
C SER A 174 -5.99 -3.49 10.53
N LYS A 175 -7.27 -3.91 10.57
CA LYS A 175 -7.64 -5.32 10.37
C LYS A 175 -7.43 -5.77 8.93
N ILE A 176 -7.72 -4.90 7.95
CA ILE A 176 -7.42 -5.17 6.53
C ILE A 176 -5.92 -5.46 6.37
N ILE A 177 -5.07 -4.65 6.99
CA ILE A 177 -3.62 -4.84 6.98
C ILE A 177 -3.23 -6.17 7.65
N ASP A 178 -3.82 -6.51 8.81
CA ASP A 178 -3.56 -7.80 9.47
C ASP A 178 -3.92 -8.99 8.56
N VAL A 179 -5.03 -8.91 7.83
CA VAL A 179 -5.45 -9.94 6.87
C VAL A 179 -4.47 -10.02 5.68
N ILE A 180 -4.04 -8.87 5.14
CA ILE A 180 -3.03 -8.81 4.07
C ILE A 180 -1.73 -9.49 4.54
N GLN A 181 -1.24 -9.16 5.75
CA GLN A 181 -0.03 -9.77 6.32
C GLN A 181 -0.20 -11.26 6.54
N GLY A 182 -1.35 -11.70 7.07
CA GLY A 182 -1.67 -13.11 7.23
C GLY A 182 -1.60 -13.89 5.92
N HIS A 183 -2.18 -13.36 4.83
CA HIS A 183 -2.11 -13.99 3.51
C HIS A 183 -0.73 -13.89 2.86
N HIS A 184 0.04 -12.85 3.15
CA HIS A 184 1.44 -12.73 2.72
C HIS A 184 2.29 -13.83 3.35
N MET A 185 2.18 -14.03 4.68
CA MET A 185 2.87 -15.10 5.39
C MET A 185 2.51 -16.51 4.91
N GLN A 186 1.28 -16.69 4.41
CA GLN A 186 0.82 -17.95 3.83
C GLN A 186 1.24 -18.13 2.36
N GLY A 187 1.95 -17.16 1.76
CA GLY A 187 2.33 -17.18 0.35
C GLY A 187 1.16 -16.98 -0.63
N LYS A 188 -0.01 -16.54 -0.15
CA LYS A 188 -1.24 -16.42 -0.97
C LYS A 188 -1.41 -15.04 -1.58
N LEU A 189 -0.89 -14.00 -0.93
CA LEU A 189 -1.13 -12.60 -1.32
C LEU A 189 -0.54 -12.27 -2.70
N ALA A 190 0.76 -12.50 -2.88
CA ALA A 190 1.45 -12.09 -4.11
C ALA A 190 0.89 -12.81 -5.35
N PRO A 191 0.68 -14.14 -5.36
CA PRO A 191 0.05 -14.82 -6.50
C PRO A 191 -1.33 -14.24 -6.84
N ALA A 192 -2.17 -13.96 -5.83
CA ALA A 192 -3.49 -13.39 -6.02
C ALA A 192 -3.43 -12.00 -6.69
N VAL A 193 -2.59 -11.10 -6.18
CA VAL A 193 -2.39 -9.76 -6.75
C VAL A 193 -1.86 -9.84 -8.18
N TRP A 194 -0.84 -10.67 -8.45
CA TRP A 194 -0.22 -10.73 -9.77
C TRP A 194 -1.09 -11.42 -10.82
N ARG A 195 -1.97 -12.35 -10.44
CA ARG A 195 -3.02 -12.86 -11.35
C ARG A 195 -3.95 -11.75 -11.80
N ARG A 196 -4.44 -10.94 -10.85
CA ARG A 196 -5.33 -9.80 -11.14
C ARG A 196 -4.64 -8.71 -11.95
N ALA A 197 -3.40 -8.38 -11.62
CA ALA A 197 -2.61 -7.40 -12.35
C ALA A 197 -2.43 -7.79 -13.83
N ARG A 198 -2.23 -9.09 -14.13
CA ARG A 198 -2.15 -9.57 -15.52
C ARG A 198 -3.47 -9.45 -16.26
N ALA A 199 -4.59 -9.79 -15.61
CA ALA A 199 -5.93 -9.66 -16.21
C ALA A 199 -6.25 -8.19 -16.55
N ALA A 200 -5.94 -7.26 -15.65
CA ALA A 200 -6.19 -5.83 -15.85
C ALA A 200 -5.42 -5.24 -17.05
N VAL A 201 -4.23 -5.76 -17.36
CA VAL A 201 -3.45 -5.33 -18.54
C VAL A 201 -4.10 -5.81 -19.84
N VAL A 202 -4.65 -7.03 -19.86
CA VAL A 202 -5.33 -7.59 -21.03
C VAL A 202 -6.60 -6.79 -21.35
N ASP A 203 -7.44 -6.53 -20.35
CA ASP A 203 -8.70 -5.79 -20.51
C ASP A 203 -8.48 -4.35 -21.04
N ALA A 204 -7.38 -3.71 -20.62
CA ALA A 204 -7.00 -2.39 -21.09
C ALA A 204 -6.57 -2.37 -22.56
N GLY A 205 -5.94 -3.45 -23.06
CA GLY A 205 -5.56 -3.62 -24.46
C GLY A 205 -6.77 -3.79 -25.38
N GLU A 206 -7.68 -4.69 -25.02
CA GLU A 206 -8.89 -4.96 -25.82
C GLU A 206 -9.83 -3.74 -25.90
N SER A 207 -9.92 -2.97 -24.82
CA SER A 207 -10.73 -1.73 -24.78
C SER A 207 -10.15 -0.60 -25.63
N ALA A 208 -8.83 -0.58 -25.85
CA ALA A 208 -8.18 0.39 -26.71
C ALA A 208 -8.39 0.05 -28.18
N GLU A 209 -8.31 -1.23 -28.56
CA GLU A 209 -8.52 -1.68 -29.95
C GLU A 209 -9.97 -1.48 -30.42
N ARG A 210 -10.97 -1.69 -29.56
CA ARG A 210 -12.40 -1.44 -29.89
C ARG A 210 -12.77 0.01 -30.14
N LYS A 211 -11.97 0.98 -29.67
CA LYS A 211 -12.24 2.42 -29.90
C LYS A 211 -11.61 2.97 -31.18
N VAL A 212 -10.80 2.15 -31.86
CA VAL A 212 -10.09 2.54 -33.08
C VAL A 212 -10.74 1.91 -34.34
N SER A 213 -11.70 1.00 -34.15
CA SER A 213 -12.55 0.44 -35.20
C SER A 213 -13.90 1.15 -35.27
#